data_AF-A0A181ZE76-F1
#
_entry.id   AF-A0A181ZE76-F1
#
_cell.length_a   1.000
_cell.length_b   1.000
_cell.length_c   1.000
_cell.angle_alpha   90.00
_cell.angle_beta   90.00
_cell.angle_gamma   90.00
#
_symmetry.space_group_name_H-M   'P 1'
#
loop_
_entity.id
_entity.type
_entity.pdbx_description
1 polymer ?
#
loop_
_entity_poly.entity_id
_entity_poly.type
_entity_poly.pdbx_seq_one_letter_code
_entity_poly.pdbx_strand_id
1 'polypeptide(L)'
;MFERSVANYLRDELDDRIDIRPKNGRDDRGDIGGVRTPRGERVVLECKNHQSMSLGSWLAEAERERGNDDARIGLVVHKRRGIGSPGEQFVTMTLADLVTLLRGA
;
A
#
# COMPACT_ATOMS: atom_id res chain seq x y z
N MET A 1 7.17 14.37 -0.66
CA MET A 1 6.19 13.61 0.16
C MET A 1 6.44 12.13 -0.07
N PHE A 2 6.30 11.27 0.96
CA PHE A 2 6.68 9.86 0.88
C PHE A 2 5.76 9.09 -0.07
N GLU A 3 4.46 9.34 0.06
CA GLU A 3 3.35 8.84 -0.75
C GLU A 3 3.59 9.13 -2.23
N ARG A 4 3.97 10.37 -2.59
CA ARG A 4 4.34 10.74 -3.97
C ARG A 4 5.52 9.95 -4.50
N SER A 5 6.52 9.69 -3.66
CA SER A 5 7.69 8.91 -4.06
C SER A 5 7.33 7.46 -4.33
N VAL A 6 6.45 6.87 -3.51
CA VAL A 6 5.92 5.51 -3.69
C VAL A 6 5.05 5.43 -4.94
N ALA A 7 4.10 6.35 -5.10
CA ALA A 7 3.19 6.40 -6.25
C ALA A 7 3.96 6.49 -7.57
N ASN A 8 4.92 7.41 -7.68
CA ASN A 8 5.71 7.56 -8.89
C ASN A 8 6.50 6.30 -9.22
N TYR A 9 7.14 5.68 -8.23
CA TYR A 9 7.88 4.43 -8.45
C TYR A 9 6.96 3.31 -8.96
N LEU A 10 5.83 3.09 -8.30
CA LEU A 10 4.87 2.06 -8.75
C LEU A 10 4.28 2.37 -10.13
N ARG A 11 4.00 3.64 -10.42
CA ARG A 11 3.51 4.07 -11.72
C ARG A 11 4.52 3.77 -12.83
N ASP A 12 5.78 4.09 -12.59
CA ASP A 12 6.85 3.94 -13.58
C ASP A 12 7.18 2.45 -13.81
N GLU A 13 7.03 1.59 -12.79
CA GLU A 13 7.33 0.16 -12.86
C GLU A 13 6.13 -0.72 -13.29
N LEU A 14 4.89 -0.27 -13.08
CA LEU A 14 3.70 -1.13 -13.23
C LEU A 14 2.64 -0.57 -14.17
N ASP A 15 2.08 0.61 -13.90
CA ASP A 15 0.91 1.14 -14.59
C ASP A 15 0.77 2.67 -14.43
N ASP A 16 0.57 3.38 -15.53
CA ASP A 16 0.53 4.85 -15.57
C ASP A 16 -0.67 5.48 -14.82
N ARG A 17 -1.69 4.67 -14.49
CA ARG A 17 -2.89 5.10 -13.76
C ARG A 17 -2.71 5.12 -12.24
N ILE A 18 -1.56 4.68 -11.72
CA ILE A 18 -1.26 4.69 -10.30
C ILE A 18 -1.00 6.12 -9.82
N ASP A 19 -1.72 6.56 -8.79
CA ASP A 19 -1.55 7.88 -8.18
C ASP A 19 -1.98 7.86 -6.69
N ILE A 20 -1.62 8.91 -5.95
CA ILE A 20 -2.06 9.15 -4.57
C ILE A 20 -3.57 9.38 -4.57
N ARG A 21 -4.28 8.79 -3.61
CA ARG A 21 -5.69 9.06 -3.37
C ARG A 21 -5.86 10.37 -2.59
N PRO A 22 -6.84 11.22 -2.92
CA PRO A 22 -7.23 12.29 -2.04
C PRO A 22 -7.74 11.71 -0.71
N LYS A 23 -7.46 12.40 0.40
CA LYS A 23 -7.99 12.03 1.72
C LYS A 23 -9.51 12.12 1.69
N ASN A 24 -10.17 10.97 1.55
CA ASN A 24 -11.62 10.87 1.53
C ASN A 24 -12.05 10.51 2.94
N GLY A 25 -12.78 11.41 3.61
CA GLY A 25 -13.13 11.33 5.03
C GLY A 25 -13.63 9.97 5.51
N ARG A 26 -14.95 9.76 5.57
CA ARG A 26 -15.55 8.64 6.33
C ARG A 26 -15.19 7.24 5.82
N ASP A 27 -14.90 7.12 4.52
CA ASP A 27 -14.58 5.86 3.85
C ASP A 27 -13.18 5.93 3.23
N ASP A 28 -12.18 5.97 4.10
CA ASP A 28 -10.77 5.92 3.68
C ASP A 28 -10.46 4.60 2.95
N ARG A 29 -9.68 4.68 1.87
CA ARG A 29 -9.35 3.56 0.97
C ARG A 29 -7.84 3.44 0.73
N GLY A 30 -7.06 4.02 1.65
CA GLY A 30 -5.60 4.05 1.63
C GLY A 30 -5.01 5.15 0.76
N ASP A 31 -3.70 5.32 0.88
CA ASP A 31 -2.95 6.42 0.29
C ASP A 31 -2.72 6.31 -1.22
N ILE A 32 -2.56 5.10 -1.78
CA ILE A 32 -2.24 4.90 -3.21
C ILE A 32 -3.37 4.14 -3.93
N GLY A 33 -3.80 4.66 -5.07
CA GLY A 33 -4.80 4.06 -5.96
C GLY A 33 -4.19 3.39 -7.19
N GLY A 34 -5.02 2.65 -7.93
CA GLY A 34 -4.62 2.04 -9.21
C GLY A 34 -3.82 0.74 -9.11
N VAL A 35 -3.30 0.37 -7.94
CA VAL A 35 -2.49 -0.86 -7.77
C VAL A 35 -3.37 -2.11 -7.87
N ARG A 36 -2.87 -3.12 -8.56
CA ARG A 36 -3.56 -4.39 -8.82
C ARG A 36 -2.66 -5.60 -8.59
N THR A 37 -3.27 -6.72 -8.19
CA THR A 37 -2.61 -8.03 -8.23
C THR A 37 -2.36 -8.44 -9.70
N PRO A 38 -1.52 -9.46 -9.97
CA PRO A 38 -1.34 -9.97 -11.33
C PRO A 38 -2.64 -10.42 -12.03
N ARG A 39 -3.72 -10.69 -11.28
CA ARG A 39 -5.05 -11.07 -11.80
C ARG A 39 -6.03 -9.89 -11.92
N GLY A 40 -5.59 -8.66 -11.63
CA GLY A 40 -6.40 -7.46 -11.78
C GLY A 40 -7.29 -7.11 -10.58
N GLU A 41 -7.08 -7.76 -9.42
CA GLU A 41 -7.82 -7.43 -8.20
C GLU A 41 -7.23 -6.20 -7.52
N ARG A 42 -8.04 -5.42 -6.79
CA ARG A 42 -7.56 -4.21 -6.10
C ARG A 42 -6.62 -4.53 -4.94
N VAL A 43 -5.62 -3.67 -4.75
CA VAL A 43 -4.68 -3.67 -3.63
C VAL A 43 -4.77 -2.31 -2.95
N VAL A 44 -4.90 -2.31 -1.62
CA VAL A 44 -4.83 -1.10 -0.80
C VAL A 44 -3.40 -0.94 -0.28
N LEU A 45 -2.87 0.28 -0.38
CA LEU A 45 -1.53 0.64 0.07
C LEU A 45 -1.64 1.81 1.05
N GLU A 46 -1.20 1.59 2.27
CA GLU A 46 -1.10 2.61 3.29
C GLU A 46 0.36 3.00 3.51
N CYS A 47 0.67 4.30 3.45
CA CYS A 47 2.04 4.81 3.47
C CYS A 47 2.42 5.41 4.82
N LYS A 48 3.42 4.85 5.50
CA LYS A 48 3.88 5.35 6.80
C LYS A 48 5.31 5.90 6.74
N ASN A 49 5.47 7.18 7.03
CA ASN A 49 6.77 7.80 7.32
C ASN A 49 6.82 8.21 8.79
N HIS A 50 7.27 7.30 9.65
CA HIS A 50 7.20 7.46 11.10
C HIS A 50 8.54 7.11 11.76
N GLN A 51 8.85 7.79 12.88
CA GLN A 51 10.13 7.57 13.58
C GLN A 51 10.22 6.20 14.26
N SER A 52 9.11 5.76 14.85
CA SER A 52 8.97 4.46 15.51
C SER A 52 7.95 3.61 14.78
N MET A 53 8.25 2.31 14.63
CA MET A 53 7.36 1.38 13.95
C MET A 53 6.19 0.96 14.84
N SER A 54 4.99 0.93 14.28
CA SER A 54 3.77 0.41 14.92
C SER A 54 3.03 -0.53 13.97
N LEU A 55 3.72 -1.58 13.53
CA LEU A 55 3.27 -2.45 12.44
C LEU A 55 1.87 -3.03 12.67
N GLY A 56 1.55 -3.42 13.92
CA GLY A 56 0.23 -3.96 14.26
C GLY A 56 -0.91 -2.96 14.05
N SER A 57 -0.75 -1.71 14.49
CA SER A 57 -1.77 -0.68 14.28
C SER A 57 -1.88 -0.29 12.81
N TRP A 58 -0.75 -0.22 12.10
CA TRP A 58 -0.74 0.12 10.67
C TRP A 58 -1.39 -0.96 9.82
N LEU A 59 -1.18 -2.24 10.14
CA LEU A 59 -1.86 -3.34 9.45
C LEU A 59 -3.37 -3.36 9.74
N ALA A 60 -3.79 -3.03 10.96
CA ALA A 60 -5.22 -2.91 11.29
C ALA A 60 -5.91 -1.78 10.51
N GLU A 61 -5.21 -0.66 10.29
CA GLU A 61 -5.67 0.45 9.47
C GLU A 61 -5.78 0.05 7.99
N ALA A 62 -4.72 -0.55 7.42
CA ALA A 62 -4.72 -1.04 6.05
C ALA A 62 -5.82 -2.11 5.80
N GLU A 63 -6.11 -2.96 6.78
CA GLU A 63 -7.20 -3.95 6.69
C GLU A 63 -8.59 -3.31 6.66
N ARG A 64 -8.81 -2.26 7.47
CA ARG A 64 -10.06 -1.48 7.45
C ARG A 64 -10.26 -0.83 6.07
N GLU A 65 -9.22 -0.23 5.53
CA GLU A 65 -9.26 0.43 4.22
C GLU A 65 -9.42 -0.56 3.07
N ARG A 66 -8.79 -1.74 3.17
CA ARG A 66 -9.02 -2.87 2.26
C ARG A 66 -10.50 -3.23 2.21
N GLY A 67 -11.16 -3.29 3.37
CA GLY A 67 -12.60 -3.48 3.47
C GLY A 67 -13.40 -2.37 2.78
N ASN A 68 -13.04 -1.11 3.01
CA ASN A 68 -13.71 0.04 2.40
C ASN A 68 -13.55 0.13 0.86
N ASP A 69 -12.42 -0.34 0.31
CA ASP A 69 -12.18 -0.35 -1.15
C ASP A 69 -12.66 -1.64 -1.84
N ASP A 70 -13.22 -2.59 -1.08
CA ASP A 70 -13.54 -3.95 -1.52
C ASP A 70 -12.34 -4.59 -2.25
N ALA A 71 -11.16 -4.47 -1.62
CA ALA A 71 -9.88 -4.89 -2.16
C ALA A 71 -9.48 -6.29 -1.68
N ARG A 72 -8.65 -6.97 -2.47
CA ARG A 72 -8.24 -8.34 -2.18
C ARG A 72 -7.24 -8.42 -1.04
N ILE A 73 -6.28 -7.49 -1.02
CA ILE A 73 -5.22 -7.39 -0.01
C ILE A 73 -4.96 -5.93 0.37
N GLY A 74 -4.56 -5.71 1.61
CA GLY A 74 -4.10 -4.42 2.13
C GLY A 74 -2.67 -4.57 2.64
N LEU A 75 -1.81 -3.59 2.33
CA LEU A 75 -0.42 -3.62 2.75
C LEU A 75 0.07 -2.24 3.18
N VAL A 76 1.12 -2.24 3.99
CA VAL A 76 1.77 -1.02 4.46
C VAL A 76 3.09 -0.86 3.73
N VAL A 77 3.29 0.29 3.09
CA VAL A 77 4.61 0.75 2.62
C VAL A 77 5.16 1.69 3.67
N HIS A 78 6.32 1.42 4.26
CA HIS A 78 6.88 2.28 5.30
C HIS A 78 8.33 2.66 5.06
N LYS A 79 8.64 3.90 5.47
CA LYS A 79 9.90 4.56 5.19
C LYS A 79 11.05 3.85 5.89
N ARG A 80 11.99 3.31 5.11
CA ARG A 80 13.29 2.84 5.62
C ARG A 80 14.17 4.04 5.95
N ARG A 81 14.59 4.15 7.22
CA ARG A 81 15.37 5.28 7.72
C ARG A 81 16.69 5.43 6.94
N GLY A 82 16.98 6.65 6.50
CA GLY A 82 18.22 6.98 5.77
C GLY A 82 18.26 6.58 4.29
N ILE A 83 17.23 5.93 3.75
CA ILE A 83 17.25 5.40 2.38
C ILE A 83 16.41 6.27 1.45
N GLY A 84 17.00 6.97 0.48
CA GLY A 84 16.24 7.82 -0.46
C GLY A 84 15.51 7.07 -1.57
N SER A 85 16.02 5.89 -1.96
CA SER A 85 15.52 5.12 -3.10
C SER A 85 14.13 4.52 -2.83
N PRO A 86 13.11 4.75 -3.68
CA PRO A 86 11.76 4.25 -3.48
C PRO A 86 11.66 2.70 -3.48
N GLY A 87 12.44 2.03 -4.33
CA GLY A 87 12.44 0.56 -4.43
C GLY A 87 13.05 -0.15 -3.21
N GLU A 88 13.68 0.58 -2.30
CA GLU A 88 14.32 0.04 -1.09
C GLU A 88 13.53 0.31 0.20
N GLN A 89 12.30 0.83 0.08
CA GLN A 89 11.41 1.03 1.22
C GLN A 89 10.82 -0.31 1.65
N PHE A 90 10.33 -0.38 2.90
CA PHE A 90 9.79 -1.61 3.40
C PHE A 90 8.32 -1.77 3.00
N VAL A 91 7.96 -3.01 2.69
CA VAL A 91 6.57 -3.45 2.53
C VAL A 91 6.26 -4.43 3.66
N THR A 92 5.12 -4.26 4.31
CA THR A 92 4.67 -5.14 5.39
C THR A 92 3.22 -5.55 5.14
N MET A 93 2.96 -6.85 5.27
CA MET A 93 1.65 -7.48 5.10
C MET A 93 1.59 -8.72 5.99
N THR A 94 0.39 -9.28 6.20
CA THR A 94 0.29 -10.56 6.91
C THR A 94 0.78 -11.71 6.02
N LEU A 95 1.12 -12.85 6.63
CA LEU A 95 1.46 -14.05 5.87
C LEU A 95 0.27 -14.52 5.01
N ALA A 96 -0.97 -14.30 5.45
CA ALA A 96 -2.17 -14.64 4.69
C ALA A 96 -2.32 -13.78 3.43
N ASP A 97 -2.01 -12.49 3.51
CA ASP A 97 -2.00 -11.60 2.34
C ASP A 97 -0.92 -12.00 1.34
N LEU A 98 0.27 -12.38 1.83
CA LEU A 98 1.34 -12.90 0.97
C LEU A 98 0.89 -14.18 0.25
N VAL A 99 0.25 -15.12 0.96
CA VAL A 99 -0.31 -16.32 0.34
C VAL A 99 -1.36 -15.96 -0.72
N THR A 100 -2.21 -14.97 -0.44
CA THR A 100 -3.24 -14.50 -1.39
C THR A 100 -2.59 -13.90 -2.64
N LEU A 101 -1.57 -13.06 -2.48
CA LEU A 101 -0.79 -12.48 -3.57
C LEU A 101 -0.12 -13.56 -4.43
N LEU A 102 0.53 -14.54 -3.81
CA LEU A 102 1.31 -15.58 -4.50
C LEU A 102 0.44 -16.66 -5.15
N ARG A 103 -0.68 -17.04 -4.54
CA ARG A 103 -1.60 -18.00 -5.15
C ARG A 103 -2.28 -17.45 -6.39
N GLY A 104 -2.47 -16.13 -6.44
CA GLY A 104 -3.34 -15.50 -7.42
C GLY A 104 -4.73 -16.16 -7.42
N ALA A 105 -5.36 -16.33 -6.26
CA ALA A 105 -6.59 -17.12 -6.11
C ALA A 105 -7.87 -16.27 -6.31
#